data_AF-D3F0N6-F1
#
_entry.id   AF-D3F0N6-F1
#
_cell.length_a   1.000
_cell.length_b   1.000
_cell.length_c   1.000
_cell.angle_alpha   90.00
_cell.angle_beta   90.00
_cell.angle_gamma   90.00
#
_symmetry.space_group_name_H-M   'P 1'
#
loop_
_entity.id
_entity.type
_entity.pdbx_description
1 polymer ?
#
loop_
_entity_poly.entity_id
_entity_poly.type
_entity_poly.pdbx_seq_one_letter_code
_entity_poly.pdbx_strand_id
1 'polypeptide(L)'
;MRLFRRKPSREREVAAALSARGVGGVATVVALRPTGATREGAAREIELTLDVQLPRGERLRVVHRQFMNRYARHGLAPGEPARILYDPDDPRVLLVRGHPRVRTEVIAGEIVIVDGTGRDEPGAVE
;
A
#
# COMPACT_ATOMS: atom_id res chain seq x y z
N MET A 1 -13.86 -33.66 13.70
CA MET A 1 -13.62 -32.64 12.66
C MET A 1 -12.79 -31.51 13.25
N ARG A 2 -11.52 -31.34 12.83
CA ARG A 2 -10.66 -30.23 13.30
C ARG A 2 -10.90 -29.01 12.40
N LEU A 3 -11.53 -27.98 12.94
CA LEU A 3 -11.67 -26.65 12.33
C LEU A 3 -10.29 -26.00 12.26
N PHE A 4 -9.71 -25.95 11.06
CA PHE A 4 -8.49 -25.20 10.82
C PHE A 4 -8.78 -23.70 10.98
N ARG A 5 -8.52 -23.18 12.17
CA ARG A 5 -8.46 -21.74 12.46
C ARG A 5 -7.29 -21.17 11.66
N ARG A 6 -7.55 -20.68 10.44
CA ARG A 6 -6.54 -19.95 9.64
C ARG A 6 -5.99 -18.84 10.53
N LYS A 7 -4.70 -18.93 10.91
CA LYS A 7 -4.02 -17.83 11.62
C LYS A 7 -4.23 -16.57 10.78
N PRO A 8 -4.71 -15.45 11.36
CA PRO A 8 -4.76 -14.21 10.62
C PRO A 8 -3.34 -13.93 10.13
N SER A 9 -3.18 -13.68 8.84
CA SER A 9 -1.89 -13.28 8.28
C SER A 9 -1.41 -12.03 9.03
N ARG A 10 -0.13 -11.93 9.33
CA ARG A 10 0.48 -10.77 10.02
C ARG A 10 0.03 -9.42 9.42
N GLU A 11 -0.19 -9.37 8.11
CA GLU A 11 -0.78 -8.23 7.40
C GLU A 11 -2.19 -7.85 7.86
N ARG A 12 -3.06 -8.80 8.20
CA ARG A 12 -4.42 -8.52 8.69
C ARG A 12 -4.40 -7.95 10.10
N GLU A 13 -3.50 -8.43 10.95
CA GLU A 13 -3.32 -7.89 12.30
C GLU A 13 -2.75 -6.47 12.24
N VAL A 14 -1.75 -6.25 11.37
CA VAL A 14 -1.19 -4.92 11.09
C VAL A 14 -2.25 -4.00 10.50
N ALA A 15 -3.03 -4.46 9.52
CA ALA A 15 -4.11 -3.66 8.94
C ALA A 15 -5.19 -3.31 9.97
N ALA A 16 -5.59 -4.24 10.83
CA ALA A 16 -6.56 -3.98 11.89
C ALA A 16 -6.04 -2.97 12.93
N ALA A 17 -4.77 -3.11 13.33
CA ALA A 17 -4.12 -2.16 14.24
C ALA A 17 -4.03 -0.77 13.60
N LEU A 18 -3.60 -0.69 12.33
CA LEU A 18 -3.48 0.57 11.61
C LEU A 18 -4.84 1.19 11.26
N SER A 19 -5.90 0.41 11.08
CA SER A 19 -7.25 0.96 10.90
C SER A 19 -7.77 1.66 12.16
N ALA A 20 -7.32 1.27 13.35
CA ALA A 20 -7.74 1.88 14.61
C ALA A 20 -6.94 3.14 14.96
N ARG A 21 -5.64 3.18 14.65
CA ARG A 21 -4.72 4.25 15.11
C ARG A 21 -3.66 4.69 14.09
N GLY A 22 -3.68 4.15 12.88
CA GLY A 22 -2.67 4.42 11.87
C GLY A 22 -2.75 5.85 11.36
N VAL A 23 -1.58 6.45 11.14
CA VAL A 23 -1.42 7.79 10.59
C VAL A 23 -1.05 7.69 9.11
N GLY A 24 -1.74 8.48 8.28
CA GLY A 24 -1.44 8.57 6.86
C GLY A 24 -0.10 9.26 6.63
N GLY A 25 0.72 8.69 5.73
CA GLY A 25 2.02 9.25 5.38
C GLY A 25 2.38 9.05 3.92
N VAL A 26 3.49 9.67 3.52
CA VAL A 26 4.13 9.44 2.23
C VAL A 26 5.52 8.87 2.51
N ALA A 27 5.87 7.82 1.77
CA ALA A 27 7.21 7.27 1.74
C ALA A 27 7.76 7.33 0.32
N THR A 28 9.06 7.32 0.15
CA THR A 28 9.69 7.16 -1.17
C THR A 28 10.09 5.70 -1.35
N VAL A 29 9.74 5.08 -2.47
CA VAL A 29 10.19 3.73 -2.79
C VAL A 29 11.66 3.79 -3.20
N VAL A 30 12.47 2.97 -2.55
CA VAL A 30 13.93 2.93 -2.72
C VAL A 30 14.30 1.74 -3.59
N ALA A 31 13.64 0.61 -3.31
CA ALA A 31 13.77 -0.61 -4.07
C ALA A 31 12.45 -1.38 -4.01
N LEU A 32 12.14 -2.07 -5.10
CA LEU A 32 10.99 -2.95 -5.19
C LEU A 32 11.46 -4.26 -5.83
N ARG A 33 11.25 -5.38 -5.15
CA ARG A 33 11.66 -6.70 -5.63
C ARG A 33 10.54 -7.72 -5.40
N PRO A 34 10.18 -8.55 -6.39
CA PRO A 34 9.29 -9.69 -6.15
C PRO A 34 10.04 -10.74 -5.31
N THR A 35 9.39 -11.30 -4.30
CA THR A 35 9.97 -12.39 -3.49
C THR A 35 9.75 -13.76 -4.12
N GLY A 36 8.87 -13.83 -5.12
CA GLY A 36 8.45 -15.07 -5.77
C GLY A 36 7.25 -15.75 -5.11
N ALA A 37 6.85 -15.33 -3.89
CA ALA A 37 5.67 -15.87 -3.24
C ALA A 37 4.37 -15.32 -3.86
N THR A 38 3.37 -16.19 -4.01
CA THR A 38 2.06 -15.86 -4.55
C THR A 38 0.96 -16.34 -3.62
N ARG A 39 -0.12 -15.57 -3.51
CA ARG A 39 -1.34 -15.97 -2.79
C ARG A 39 -2.51 -16.18 -3.73
N GLU A 40 -3.51 -16.95 -3.29
CA GLU A 40 -4.79 -17.16 -4.00
C GLU A 40 -5.33 -15.81 -4.53
N GLY A 41 -5.63 -15.72 -5.84
CA GLY A 41 -6.20 -14.51 -6.45
C GLY A 41 -5.20 -13.52 -7.09
N ALA A 42 -4.03 -13.98 -7.56
CA ALA A 42 -3.04 -13.20 -8.34
C ALA A 42 -2.28 -12.10 -7.59
N ALA A 43 -2.39 -12.03 -6.25
CA ALA A 43 -1.53 -11.18 -5.44
C ALA A 43 -0.12 -11.79 -5.33
N ARG A 44 0.90 -10.98 -5.61
CA ARG A 44 2.31 -11.37 -5.46
C ARG A 44 2.89 -10.69 -4.24
N GLU A 45 3.69 -11.42 -3.49
CA GLU A 45 4.47 -10.81 -2.42
C GLU A 45 5.63 -10.04 -3.03
N ILE A 46 5.75 -8.79 -2.61
CA ILE A 46 6.86 -7.92 -2.96
C ILE A 46 7.54 -7.44 -1.70
N GLU A 47 8.86 -7.31 -1.78
CA GLU A 47 9.68 -6.63 -0.80
C GLU A 47 9.91 -5.20 -1.28
N LEU A 48 9.51 -4.25 -0.45
CA LEU A 48 9.63 -2.82 -0.67
C LEU A 48 10.62 -2.27 0.34
N THR A 49 11.67 -1.62 -0.15
CA THR A 49 12.49 -0.75 0.69
C THR A 49 11.92 0.66 0.56
N LEU A 50 11.53 1.25 1.68
CA LEU A 50 10.85 2.55 1.74
C LEU A 50 11.66 3.52 2.59
N ASP A 51 11.70 4.78 2.17
CA ASP A 51 12.15 5.91 2.99
C ASP A 51 10.91 6.64 3.50
N VAL A 52 10.56 6.43 4.76
CA VAL A 52 9.36 6.98 5.40
C VAL A 52 9.69 8.35 5.98
N GLN A 53 8.97 9.39 5.56
CA GLN A 53 9.10 10.71 6.15
C GLN A 53 8.16 10.86 7.35
N LEU A 54 8.73 11.03 8.53
CA LEU A 54 8.01 11.24 9.79
C LEU A 54 7.69 12.73 9.98
N PRO A 55 6.64 13.08 10.75
CA PRO A 55 6.18 14.47 10.92
C PRO A 55 7.23 15.42 11.52
N ARG A 56 8.25 14.88 12.22
CA ARG A 56 9.37 15.66 12.77
C ARG A 56 10.52 15.87 11.78
N GLY A 57 10.33 15.52 10.51
CA GLY A 57 11.35 15.63 9.46
C GLY A 57 12.36 14.48 9.43
N GLU A 58 12.27 13.55 10.37
CA GLU A 58 13.10 12.34 10.38
C GLU A 58 12.72 11.40 9.23
N ARG A 59 13.73 10.71 8.68
CA ARG A 59 13.58 9.74 7.61
C ARG A 59 13.94 8.35 8.12
N LEU A 60 13.00 7.42 7.99
CA LEU A 60 13.19 6.05 8.44
C LEU A 60 13.21 5.09 7.24
N ARG A 61 14.32 4.35 7.08
CA ARG A 61 14.40 3.27 6.10
C ARG A 61 13.70 2.02 6.65
N VAL A 62 12.67 1.56 5.95
CA VAL A 62 11.90 0.35 6.32
C VAL A 62 11.93 -0.64 5.17
N VAL A 63 12.24 -1.90 5.48
CA VAL A 63 12.03 -3.03 4.56
C VAL A 63 10.72 -3.69 4.93
N HIS A 64 9.75 -3.65 4.02
CA HIS A 64 8.41 -4.16 4.24
C HIS A 64 8.03 -5.17 3.16
N ARG A 65 7.39 -6.27 3.56
CA ARG A 65 6.89 -7.30 2.66
C ARG A 65 5.38 -7.33 2.70
N GLN A 66 4.77 -7.25 1.53
CA GLN A 66 3.31 -7.21 1.39
C GLN A 66 2.86 -7.95 0.15
N PHE A 67 1.72 -8.62 0.22
CA PHE A 67 1.04 -9.15 -0.95
C PHE A 67 0.27 -8.03 -1.65
N MET A 68 0.68 -7.68 -2.86
CA MET A 68 0.02 -6.68 -3.68
C MET A 68 -0.46 -7.28 -5.00
N ASN A 69 -1.66 -6.90 -5.42
CA ASN A 69 -2.13 -7.22 -6.76
C ASN A 69 -1.45 -6.30 -7.79
N ARG A 70 -1.54 -6.67 -9.08
CA ARG A 70 -0.89 -5.91 -10.17
C ARG A 70 -1.31 -4.44 -10.24
N TYR A 71 -2.54 -4.14 -9.82
CA TYR A 71 -3.13 -2.80 -9.88
C TYR A 71 -2.60 -1.89 -8.76
N ALA A 72 -2.47 -2.40 -7.53
CA ALA A 72 -1.93 -1.66 -6.40
C ALA A 72 -0.40 -1.43 -6.52
N ARG A 73 0.29 -2.27 -7.32
CA ARG A 73 1.70 -2.07 -7.69
C ARG A 73 1.89 -1.01 -8.78
N HIS A 74 0.84 -0.66 -9.52
CA HIS A 74 0.96 0.28 -10.62
C HIS A 74 1.40 1.66 -10.11
N GLY A 75 2.43 2.23 -10.75
CA GLY A 75 3.05 3.49 -10.31
C GLY A 75 3.98 3.37 -9.10
N LEU A 76 4.15 2.19 -8.50
CA LEU A 76 5.20 1.95 -7.50
C LEU A 76 6.49 1.53 -8.20
N ALA A 77 7.46 2.43 -8.25
CA ALA A 77 8.80 2.17 -8.78
C ALA A 77 9.86 2.85 -7.89
N PRO A 78 11.12 2.40 -7.90
CA PRO A 78 12.21 3.11 -7.21
C PRO A 78 12.26 4.58 -7.63
N GLY A 79 12.33 5.49 -6.66
CA GLY A 79 12.24 6.94 -6.83
C GLY A 79 10.82 7.50 -6.67
N GLU A 80 9.78 6.68 -6.83
CA GLU A 80 8.40 7.14 -6.79
C GLU A 80 7.85 7.21 -5.35
N PRO A 81 6.91 8.14 -5.09
CA PRO A 81 6.24 8.20 -3.81
C PRO A 81 5.22 7.07 -3.65
N ALA A 82 5.11 6.55 -2.45
CA ALA A 82 4.14 5.57 -2.02
C ALA A 82 3.29 6.15 -0.89
N ARG A 83 1.97 6.04 -1.00
CA ARG A 83 1.05 6.33 0.08
C ARG A 83 1.11 5.19 1.08
N ILE A 84 1.41 5.52 2.33
CA ILE A 84 1.49 4.55 3.42
C ILE A 84 0.49 4.90 4.53
N LEU A 85 0.20 3.90 5.34
CA LEU A 85 -0.41 4.04 6.65
C LEU A 85 0.57 3.42 7.64
N TYR A 86 1.02 4.16 8.64
CA TYR A 86 2.00 3.67 9.62
C TYR A 86 1.51 3.88 11.04
N ASP A 87 2.05 3.11 11.97
CA ASP A 87 1.75 3.21 13.38
C ASP A 87 2.59 4.35 13.99
N PRO A 88 1.99 5.34 14.65
CA PRO A 88 2.74 6.48 15.21
C PRO A 88 3.63 6.09 16.39
N ASP A 89 3.31 5.01 17.10
CA ASP A 89 4.11 4.47 18.21
C ASP A 89 5.25 3.57 17.70
N ASP A 90 5.04 2.85 16.58
CA ASP A 90 6.08 2.10 15.87
C ASP A 90 6.04 2.31 14.34
N PRO A 91 6.77 3.30 13.80
CA PRO A 91 6.71 3.64 12.37
C PRO A 91 7.26 2.56 11.42
N ARG A 92 7.83 1.48 11.94
CA ARG A 92 8.20 0.29 11.14
C ARG A 92 7.00 -0.58 10.82
N VAL A 93 5.94 -0.49 11.62
CA VAL A 93 4.65 -1.14 11.36
C VAL A 93 3.89 -0.24 10.40
N LEU A 94 3.92 -0.61 9.12
CA LEU A 94 3.26 0.15 8.05
C LEU A 94 2.54 -0.76 7.07
N LEU A 95 1.68 -0.13 6.27
CA LEU A 95 0.95 -0.74 5.17
C LEU A 95 1.06 0.18 3.95
N VAL A 96 1.48 -0.37 2.81
CA VAL A 96 1.53 0.38 1.55
C VAL A 96 0.17 0.29 0.87
N ARG A 97 -0.38 1.45 0.49
CA ARG A 97 -1.70 1.56 -0.16
C ARG A 97 -1.63 1.73 -1.67
N GLY A 98 -0.45 2.07 -2.22
CA GLY A 98 -0.24 2.32 -3.64
C GLY A 98 0.39 3.69 -3.90
N HIS A 99 0.39 4.13 -5.16
CA HIS A 99 0.88 5.44 -5.54
C HIS A 99 -0.08 6.55 -5.05
N PRO A 100 0.39 7.70 -4.52
CA PRO A 100 -0.47 8.73 -3.96
C PRO A 100 -1.33 9.47 -4.99
N ARG A 101 -0.91 9.51 -6.25
CA ARG A 101 -1.61 10.20 -7.35
C ARG A 101 -2.25 9.29 -8.36
N VAL A 102 -2.03 7.98 -8.29
CA VAL A 102 -2.45 7.07 -9.36
C VAL A 102 -3.11 5.87 -8.74
N ARG A 103 -4.35 5.60 -9.12
CA ARG A 103 -5.07 4.38 -8.79
C ARG A 103 -5.46 3.68 -10.08
N THR A 104 -5.30 2.37 -10.11
CA THR A 104 -5.73 1.57 -11.25
C THR A 104 -7.05 0.90 -10.92
N GLU A 105 -8.07 1.17 -11.73
CA GLU A 105 -9.42 0.60 -11.61
C GLU A 105 -9.77 -0.20 -12.87
N VAL A 106 -10.66 -1.17 -12.72
CA VAL A 106 -11.17 -1.94 -13.85
C VAL A 106 -12.60 -1.49 -14.10
N ILE A 107 -12.83 -0.77 -15.19
CA ILE A 107 -14.15 -0.24 -15.58
C ILE A 107 -14.55 -0.94 -16.88
N ALA A 108 -15.70 -1.62 -16.88
CA ALA A 108 -16.20 -2.37 -18.04
C ALA A 108 -15.21 -3.38 -18.66
N GLY A 109 -14.26 -3.90 -17.87
CA GLY A 109 -13.22 -4.83 -18.34
C GLY A 109 -11.94 -4.17 -18.85
N GLU A 110 -11.88 -2.85 -18.93
CA GLU A 110 -10.70 -2.08 -19.32
C GLU A 110 -9.92 -1.59 -18.09
N ILE A 111 -8.58 -1.58 -18.19
CA ILE A 111 -7.71 -1.08 -17.13
C ILE A 111 -7.60 0.44 -17.29
N VAL A 112 -8.25 1.18 -16.39
CA VAL A 112 -8.22 2.64 -16.38
C VAL A 112 -7.28 3.13 -15.28
N ILE A 113 -6.36 4.02 -15.64
CA ILE A 113 -5.48 4.71 -14.70
C ILE A 113 -6.17 6.02 -14.33
N VAL A 114 -6.67 6.11 -13.11
CA VAL A 114 -7.32 7.32 -12.58
C VAL A 114 -6.34 8.09 -11.70
N ASP A 115 -6.36 9.42 -11.83
CA ASP A 115 -5.60 10.29 -10.94
C ASP A 115 -6.29 10.35 -9.56
N GLY A 116 -5.59 9.88 -8.53
CA GLY A 116 -6.05 9.80 -7.15
C GLY A 116 -6.11 11.14 -6.40
N THR A 117 -5.86 12.27 -7.07
CA THR A 117 -6.10 13.62 -6.55
C THR A 117 -7.56 14.09 -6.70
N GLY A 118 -8.40 13.33 -7.42
CA GLY A 118 -9.82 13.62 -7.59
C GLY A 118 -10.65 13.42 -6.31
N ARG A 119 -10.57 14.37 -5.38
CA ARG A 119 -11.69 14.67 -4.49
C ARG A 119 -12.74 15.34 -5.39
N ASP A 120 -13.88 14.67 -5.57
CA ASP A 120 -15.21 15.27 -5.64
C ASP A 120 -15.25 16.70 -6.23
N GLU A 121 -15.26 16.81 -7.56
CA GLU A 121 -15.91 17.96 -8.19
C GLU A 121 -17.25 17.45 -8.72
N PRO A 122 -18.40 17.78 -8.07
CA PRO A 122 -19.69 17.53 -8.66
C PRO A 122 -19.76 18.31 -9.97
N GLY A 123 -20.14 17.62 -11.05
CA GLY A 123 -20.16 18.16 -12.39
C GLY A 123 -20.81 19.54 -12.46
N ALA A 124 -20.05 20.51 -12.96
CA ALA A 124 -20.63 21.65 -13.63
C ALA A 124 -21.25 21.11 -14.93
N VAL A 125 -22.56 20.85 -14.86
CA VAL A 125 -23.40 20.81 -16.04
C VAL A 125 -23.62 22.26 -16.48
N GLU A 126 -23.15 22.60 -17.67
CA GLU A 126 -23.70 23.72 -18.45
C GLU A 126 -24.69 23.18 -19.48
#